data_AF-A0A4R3UU29-F1
#
_entry.id   AF-A0A4R3UU29-F1
#
_cell.length_a   1.000
_cell.length_b   1.000
_cell.length_c   1.000
_cell.angle_alpha   90.00
_cell.angle_beta   90.00
_cell.angle_gamma   90.00
#
_symmetry.space_group_name_H-M   'P 1'
#
loop_
_entity.id
_entity.type
_entity.pdbx_description
1 polymer ?
#
loop_
_entity_poly.entity_id
_entity_poly.type
_entity_poly.pdbx_seq_one_letter_code
_entity_poly.pdbx_strand_id
1 'polypeptide(L)' 'MSTKRKLLVPAAKEDADINRGIAADPDTYELGKDEFQRLKRVGRPRLASPKVAVTIRYDCESPRESRRLFG' A
#
# COMPACT_ATOMS: atom_id res chain seq x y z
N MET A 1 -4.31 17.51 -5.92
CA MET A 1 -5.12 17.74 -4.71
C MET A 1 -5.20 16.44 -3.93
N SER A 2 -4.54 16.35 -2.77
CA SER A 2 -4.63 15.15 -1.93
C SER A 2 -5.92 15.20 -1.13
N THR A 3 -6.90 14.39 -1.50
CA THR A 3 -8.16 14.25 -0.76
C THR A 3 -7.83 13.52 0.54
N LYS A 4 -7.70 14.25 1.65
CA LYS A 4 -7.53 13.65 2.98
C LYS A 4 -8.74 12.76 3.26
N ARG A 5 -8.56 11.44 3.22
CA ARG A 5 -9.59 10.48 3.63
C ARG A 5 -9.83 10.70 5.12
N LYS A 6 -11.08 10.97 5.51
CA LYS A 6 -11.49 10.97 6.91
C LYS A 6 -11.57 9.51 7.37
N LEU A 7 -10.60 9.08 8.15
CA LEU A 7 -10.63 7.79 8.84
C LEU A 7 -11.30 8.03 10.20
N LEU A 8 -12.39 7.31 10.47
CA LEU A 8 -13.00 7.27 11.80
C LEU A 8 -12.29 6.15 12.57
N VAL A 9 -11.47 6.54 13.54
CA VAL A 9 -10.81 5.61 14.45
C VAL A 9 -11.74 5.41 15.65
N PRO A 10 -12.03 4.17 16.08
CA PRO A 10 -12.87 3.93 17.23
C PRO A 10 -12.33 4.62 18.49
N ALA A 11 -13.24 5.07 19.35
CA ALA A 11 -12.90 5.53 20.69
C ALA A 11 -12.61 4.35 21.62
N ALA A 12 -11.89 4.57 22.72
CA ALA A 12 -11.51 3.52 23.67
C ALA A 12 -12.69 2.69 24.21
N LYS A 13 -13.88 3.29 24.34
CA LYS A 13 -15.10 2.56 24.71
C LYS A 13 -15.55 1.61 23.60
N GLU A 14 -15.52 2.08 22.36
CA GLU A 14 -15.92 1.30 21.19
C GLU A 14 -14.93 0.15 20.97
N ASP A 15 -13.63 0.38 21.14
CA ASP A 15 -12.60 -0.67 21.13
C ASP A 15 -12.88 -1.75 22.19
N ALA A 16 -13.27 -1.35 23.41
CA ALA A 16 -13.61 -2.29 24.47
C ALA A 16 -14.86 -3.12 24.15
N ASP A 17 -15.88 -2.52 23.55
CA ASP A 17 -17.09 -3.22 23.14
C ASP A 17 -16.82 -4.18 21.96
N ILE A 18 -15.94 -3.79 21.02
CA ILE A 18 -15.45 -4.66 19.93
C ILE A 18 -14.71 -5.86 20.50
N ASN A 19 -13.74 -5.65 21.40
CA ASN A 19 -12.97 -6.72 22.02
C ASN A 19 -13.85 -7.66 22.85
N ARG A 20 -14.87 -7.15 23.52
CA ARG A 20 -15.86 -7.97 24.22
C ARG A 20 -16.64 -8.85 23.25
N GLY A 21 -17.06 -8.29 22.11
CA GLY A 21 -17.77 -9.04 21.06
C GLY A 21 -16.92 -10.17 20.50
N ILE A 22 -15.65 -9.89 20.20
CA ILE A 22 -14.69 -10.89 19.71
C ILE A 22 -14.50 -12.02 20.74
N ALA A 23 -14.33 -11.69 22.02
CA ALA A 23 -14.15 -12.69 23.08
C ALA A 23 -15.41 -13.52 23.40
N ALA A 24 -16.60 -13.00 23.08
CA ALA A 24 -17.87 -13.68 23.30
C ALA A 24 -18.22 -14.68 22.17
N ASP A 25 -17.54 -14.59 21.03
CA ASP A 25 -17.76 -15.46 19.88
C ASP A 25 -16.89 -16.74 19.97
N PRO A 26 -17.50 -17.92 20.19
CA PRO A 26 -16.77 -19.18 20.30
C PRO A 26 -16.10 -19.64 18.99
N ASP A 27 -16.53 -19.11 17.84
CA ASP A 27 -15.95 -19.43 16.53
C ASP A 27 -14.80 -18.48 16.16
N THR A 28 -14.56 -17.43 16.96
CA THR A 28 -13.46 -16.50 16.70
C THR A 28 -12.15 -16.98 17.31
N TYR A 29 -11.18 -17.26 16.44
CA TYR A 29 -9.81 -17.61 16.82
C TYR A 29 -8.88 -16.38 16.73
N GLU A 30 -8.44 -15.89 17.89
CA GLU A 30 -7.44 -14.82 17.97
C GLU A 30 -6.01 -15.37 17.91
N LEU A 31 -5.27 -14.94 16.90
CA LEU A 31 -3.86 -15.33 16.71
C LEU A 31 -2.97 -14.71 17.79
N GLY A 32 -2.16 -15.53 18.46
CA GLY A 32 -1.14 -15.07 19.39
C GLY A 32 0.04 -14.38 18.70
N LYS A 33 0.85 -13.64 19.45
CA LYS A 33 2.05 -12.95 18.94
C LYS A 33 3.04 -13.91 18.25
N ASP A 34 3.17 -15.12 18.76
CA ASP A 34 4.07 -16.14 18.20
C ASP A 34 3.53 -16.76 16.92
N GLU A 35 2.21 -16.86 16.80
CA GLU A 35 1.54 -17.39 15.60
C GLU A 35 1.56 -16.37 14.47
N PHE A 36 1.39 -15.09 14.79
CA PHE A 36 1.60 -13.99 13.85
C PHE A 36 2.99 -13.99 13.21
N GLN A 37 4.03 -14.38 13.96
CA GLN A 37 5.40 -14.48 13.43
C GLN A 37 5.57 -15.66 12.47
N ARG A 38 4.79 -16.73 12.65
CA ARG A 38 4.81 -17.93 11.79
C ARG A 38 4.01 -17.74 10.51
N LEU A 39 3.12 -16.75 10.45
CA LEU A 39 2.37 -16.44 9.23
C LEU A 39 3.33 -16.01 8.12
N LYS A 40 3.28 -16.73 7.00
CA LYS A 40 3.99 -16.32 5.79
C LYS A 40 3.38 -15.01 5.29
N ARG A 41 4.23 -14.04 4.93
CA ARG A 41 3.77 -12.83 4.24
C ARG A 41 3.11 -13.23 2.93
N VAL A 42 1.78 -13.10 2.87
CA VAL A 42 1.01 -13.26 1.65
C VAL A 42 1.12 -11.97 0.83
N GLY A 43 1.57 -12.09 -0.41
CA GLY A 43 1.76 -10.95 -1.31
C GLY A 43 2.86 -11.18 -2.36
N ARG A 44 3.01 -10.22 -3.28
CA ARG A 44 4.08 -10.26 -4.27
C ARG A 44 5.43 -10.24 -3.53
N PRO A 45 6.38 -11.14 -3.87
CA PRO A 45 7.75 -11.04 -3.39
C PRO A 45 8.29 -9.63 -3.61
N ARG A 46 9.06 -9.12 -2.65
CA ARG A 46 9.72 -7.81 -2.82
C ARG A 46 10.57 -7.89 -4.07
N LEU A 47 10.43 -6.90 -4.96
CA LEU A 47 11.25 -6.85 -6.16
C LEU A 47 12.71 -6.63 -5.76
N ALA A 48 13.62 -7.46 -6.28
CA ALA A 48 15.06 -7.36 -5.97
C ALA A 48 15.63 -5.98 -6.32
N SER A 49 15.13 -5.37 -7.40
CA SER A 49 15.47 -4.01 -7.81
C SER A 49 14.18 -3.20 -8.06
N PRO A 50 13.71 -2.41 -7.07
CA PRO A 50 12.51 -1.58 -7.25
C PRO A 50 12.77 -0.46 -8.25
N LYS A 51 11.69 -0.01 -8.92
CA LYS A 51 11.77 1.14 -9.84
C LYS A 51 12.22 2.38 -9.06
N VAL A 52 13.33 2.96 -9.48
CA VAL A 52 13.82 4.24 -8.96
C VAL A 52 13.02 5.37 -9.62
N ALA A 53 12.46 6.27 -8.81
CA ALA A 53 11.84 7.48 -9.33
C ALA A 53 12.95 8.44 -9.77
N VAL A 54 12.91 8.87 -11.04
CA VAL A 54 13.88 9.80 -11.62
C VAL A 54 13.15 11.06 -12.06
N THR A 55 13.69 12.23 -11.72
CA THR A 55 13.22 13.53 -12.22
C THR A 55 14.12 13.94 -13.38
N ILE A 56 13.55 13.99 -14.59
CA ILE A 56 14.27 14.38 -15.80
C ILE A 56 13.74 15.74 -16.25
N ARG A 57 14.65 16.68 -16.52
CA ARG A 57 14.34 17.91 -17.26
C ARG A 57 14.80 17.70 -18.69
N TYR A 58 13.85 17.71 -19.62
CA TYR A 58 14.17 17.71 -21.05
C TYR A 58 14.26 19.17 -21.51
N ASP A 59 15.34 19.53 -22.18
CA ASP A 59 15.43 20.80 -22.88
C ASP A 59 14.50 20.79 -24.09
N CYS A 60 13.90 21.94 -24.40
CA CYS A 60 12.92 22.12 -25.47
C CYS A 60 13.59 22.28 -26.85
N GLU A 61 14.70 21.59 -27.10
CA GLU A 61 15.31 21.57 -28.43
C GLU A 61 14.68 20.44 -29.24
N SER A 62 13.59 20.77 -29.95
CA SER A 62 13.04 19.89 -30.97
C SER A 62 14.04 19.77 -32.12
N PRO A 63 14.48 18.58 -32.55
CA PRO A 63 15.06 18.44 -33.86
C PRO A 63 13.92 18.64 -34.86
N ARG A 64 13.88 19.83 -35.48
CA ARG A 64 13.08 20.11 -36.67
C ARG A 64 13.64 19.36 -37.88
N GLU A 65 13.92 18.06 -37.80
CA GLU A 65 14.41 17.30 -38.96
C GLU A 65 14.32 15.79 -38.73
N SER A 66 13.12 15.23 -38.85
CA SER A 66 12.95 13.78 -39.06
C SER A 66 11.94 13.44 -40.16
N ARG A 67 11.44 14.45 -40.89
CA ARG A 67 10.52 14.28 -42.02
C ARG A 67 11.19 14.53 -43.38
N ARG A 68 12.40 14.01 -43.59
CA ARG A 68 13.08 13.99 -44.90
C ARG A 68 13.92 12.72 -45.16
N LEU A 69 13.71 11.64 -44.40
CA LEU A 69 14.44 10.38 -44.62
C LEU A 69 13.54 9.18 -44.97
N PHE A 70 12.22 9.40 -45.10
CA PHE A 70 11.30 8.44 -45.71
C PHE A 70 10.48 9.18 -46.77
N GLY A 71 11.05 9.29 -47.97
CA GLY A 71 10.46 9.78 -49.20
C GLY A 71 11.19 9.15 -50.37
#